data_AF-A0A9J6GNA6-F1
#
_entry.id   AF-A0A9J6GNA6-F1
#
_cell.length_a   1.000
_cell.length_b   1.000
_cell.length_c   1.000
_cell.angle_alpha   90.00
_cell.angle_beta   90.00
_cell.angle_gamma   90.00
#
_symmetry.space_group_name_H-M   'P 1'
#
loop_
_entity.id
_entity.type
_entity.pdbx_description
1 polymer ?
#
loop_
_entity_poly.entity_id
_entity_poly.type
_entity_poly.pdbx_seq_one_letter_code
_entity_poly.pdbx_strand_id
1 'polypeptide(L)' 'MEERMGPAHLMGRIGRPEEVARAIAFLASDDASFITGHTLPVDGGHLLMTPLDISPAVSTHPAGAHDLS' A
#
# COMPACT_ATOMS: atom_id res chain seq x y z
N MET A 1 11.12 12.50 1.66
CA MET A 1 10.10 12.06 0.69
C MET A 1 9.70 10.60 0.89
N GLU A 2 10.61 9.69 1.25
CA GLU A 2 10.29 8.29 1.61
C GLU A 2 9.37 8.12 2.84
N GLU A 3 9.45 9.04 3.79
CA GLU A 3 8.74 8.97 5.07
C GLU A 3 7.20 9.13 4.97
N ARG A 4 6.68 9.60 3.82
CA ARG A 4 5.26 9.94 3.63
C ARG A 4 4.41 8.86 2.99
N MET A 5 4.98 7.70 2.66
CA MET A 5 4.27 6.66 1.88
C MET A 5 3.75 5.48 2.75
N GLY A 6 4.02 5.50 4.05
CA GLY A 6 3.46 4.56 5.03
C GLY A 6 1.93 4.56 5.13
N PRO A 7 1.23 5.72 5.10
CA PRO A 7 -0.22 5.78 5.29
C PRO A 7 -1.06 5.22 4.14
N ALA A 8 -0.48 5.02 2.96
CA ALA A 8 -1.23 4.54 1.79
C ALA A 8 -1.51 3.02 1.82
N HIS A 9 -0.80 2.28 2.66
CA HIS A 9 -0.93 0.83 2.79
C HIS A 9 -1.60 0.55 4.14
N LEU A 10 -2.58 -0.35 4.21
CA LEU A 10 -3.19 -0.76 5.49
C LEU A 10 -2.16 -1.37 6.44
N MET A 11 -1.07 -1.91 5.90
CA MET A 11 0.08 -2.37 6.69
C MET A 11 0.93 -1.24 7.29
N GLY A 12 0.65 0.03 6.98
CA GLY A 12 1.30 1.21 7.56
C GLY A 12 2.77 1.39 7.16
N ARG A 13 3.26 0.63 6.18
CA ARG A 13 4.66 0.60 5.76
C ARG A 13 4.80 0.37 4.26
N ILE A 14 5.98 0.71 3.74
CA ILE A 14 6.39 0.32 2.39
C ILE A 14 6.68 -1.19 2.35
N GLY A 15 6.20 -1.82 1.27
CA GLY A 15 6.51 -3.21 0.95
C GLY A 15 7.97 -3.40 0.55
N ARG A 16 8.52 -4.58 0.81
CA ARG A 16 9.86 -4.97 0.39
C ARG A 16 9.82 -5.69 -0.96
N PRO A 17 10.84 -5.56 -1.83
CA PRO A 17 10.88 -6.25 -3.12
C PRO A 17 10.67 -7.77 -3.02
N GLU A 18 11.15 -8.40 -1.94
CA GLU A 18 11.02 -9.84 -1.74
C GLU A 18 9.57 -10.28 -1.51
N GLU A 19 8.70 -9.38 -1.05
CA GLU A 19 7.26 -9.67 -0.89
C GLU A 19 6.59 -9.88 -2.26
N VAL A 20 6.94 -9.06 -3.25
CA VAL A 20 6.48 -9.24 -4.64
C VAL A 20 7.14 -10.46 -5.28
N ALA A 21 8.44 -10.65 -5.08
CA ALA A 21 9.17 -11.78 -5.66
C ALA A 21 8.61 -13.14 -5.21
N ARG A 22 8.20 -13.27 -3.94
CA ARG A 22 7.56 -14.50 -3.44
C ARG A 22 6.20 -14.77 -4.09
N ALA A 23 5.39 -13.73 -4.32
CA ALA A 23 4.11 -13.88 -5.01
C ALA A 23 4.31 -14.33 -6.47
N ILE A 24 5.32 -13.77 -7.16
CA ILE A 24 5.70 -14.19 -8.51
C ILE A 24 6.17 -15.65 -8.49
N ALA A 25 7.03 -16.03 -7.55
CA ALA A 25 7.53 -17.39 -7.44
C ALA A 25 6.40 -18.40 -7.22
N PHE A 26 5.40 -18.06 -6.39
CA PHE A 26 4.20 -18.87 -6.23
C PHE A 26 3.42 -19.02 -7.55
N LEU A 27 3.12 -17.91 -8.23
CA LEU A 27 2.37 -17.95 -9.51
C LEU A 27 3.12 -18.69 -10.62
N ALA A 28 4.45 -18.76 -10.56
CA ALA A 28 5.28 -19.49 -11.51
C ALA A 28 5.46 -20.98 -11.15
N SER A 29 5.00 -21.41 -9.97
CA SER A 29 5.16 -22.79 -9.48
C SER A 29 3.99 -23.69 -9.86
N ASP A 30 4.19 -25.00 -9.72
CA ASP A 30 3.14 -26.01 -9.95
C ASP A 30 1.93 -25.86 -9.00
N ASP A 31 2.13 -25.23 -7.84
CA ASP A 31 1.06 -24.95 -6.87
C ASP A 31 0.00 -23.99 -7.45
N ALA A 32 0.34 -23.20 -8.46
CA ALA A 32 -0.56 -22.30 -9.16
C ALA A 32 -1.12 -22.90 -10.47
N SER A 33 -0.97 -24.21 -10.71
CA SER A 33 -1.28 -24.88 -11.99
C SER A 33 -2.71 -24.71 -12.52
N PHE A 34 -3.67 -24.31 -11.68
CA PHE A 34 -5.06 -24.05 -12.09
C PHE A 34 -5.48 -22.59 -11.94
N ILE A 35 -4.56 -21.69 -11.62
CA ILE A 35 -4.81 -20.25 -11.50
C ILE A 35 -4.51 -19.61 -12.86
N THR A 36 -5.54 -19.04 -13.49
CA THR A 36 -5.41 -18.33 -14.76
C THR A 36 -6.37 -17.14 -14.82
N GLY A 37 -5.98 -16.09 -15.54
CA GLY A 37 -6.77 -14.87 -15.70
C GLY A 37 -6.99 -14.04 -14.43
N HIS A 38 -6.28 -14.35 -13.34
CA HIS A 38 -6.42 -13.64 -12.07
C HIS A 38 -5.33 -12.58 -11.86
N THR A 39 -5.67 -11.48 -11.20
CA THR A 39 -4.71 -10.48 -10.73
C THR A 39 -4.56 -10.60 -9.23
N LEU A 40 -3.35 -10.93 -8.75
CA LEU A 40 -3.04 -11.04 -7.33
C LEU A 40 -2.39 -9.74 -6.83
N PRO A 41 -3.10 -8.87 -6.10
CA PRO A 41 -2.52 -7.63 -5.57
C PRO A 41 -1.52 -7.91 -4.45
N VAL A 42 -0.36 -7.27 -4.51
CA VAL A 42 0.71 -7.33 -3.49
C VAL A 42 1.06 -5.91 -3.07
N ASP A 43 0.11 -5.26 -2.40
CA ASP A 43 0.09 -3.80 -2.22
C ASP A 43 -0.14 -3.38 -0.76
N GLY A 44 0.03 -4.30 0.20
CA GLY A 44 -0.19 -4.02 1.61
C GLY A 44 -1.60 -3.54 1.96
N GLY A 45 -2.61 -3.84 1.12
CA GLY A 45 -4.00 -3.44 1.32
C GLY A 45 -4.35 -2.07 0.72
N HIS A 46 -3.51 -1.51 -0.13
CA HIS A 46 -3.74 -0.20 -0.77
C HIS A 46 -5.06 -0.14 -1.56
N LEU A 47 -5.37 -1.17 -2.36
CA LEU A 47 -6.58 -1.22 -3.17
C LEU A 47 -7.87 -1.42 -2.35
N LEU A 48 -7.76 -1.86 -1.09
CA LEU A 48 -8.89 -2.04 -0.19
C LEU A 48 -9.25 -0.74 0.57
N MET A 49 -8.39 0.27 0.53
CA MET A 49 -8.67 1.60 1.07
C MET A 49 -9.66 2.32 0.14
N THR A 50 -10.94 1.94 0.21
CA THR A 50 -12.01 2.59 -0.55
C THR A 50 -12.13 4.09 -0.20
N PRO A 51 -12.58 4.98 -1.12
CA PRO A 51 -12.67 6.42 -0.86
C PRO A 51 -13.70 6.86 0.21
N LEU A 52 -14.42 5.93 0.85
CA LEU A 52 -15.39 6.25 1.89
C LEU A 52 -14.77 6.30 3.30
N ASP A 53 -13.53 5.81 3.49
CA ASP A 53 -12.83 5.80 4.79
C ASP A 53 -11.88 6.98 5.02
N ILE A 54 -11.88 8.00 4.14
CA ILE A 54 -11.29 9.32 4.45
C ILE A 54 -12.21 10.07 5.43
N SER A 55 -12.28 9.58 6.67
CA SER A 55 -12.58 10.47 7.79
C SER A 55 -11.50 11.56 7.81
N PRO A 56 -11.88 12.85 7.87
CA PRO A 56 -10.92 13.96 7.90
C PRO A 56 -9.98 13.95 9.13
N ALA A 57 -10.15 12.98 10.04
CA ALA A 57 -9.30 12.80 11.21
C ALA A 57 -7.89 12.25 10.92
N VAL A 58 -7.61 11.74 9.71
CA VAL A 58 -6.23 11.55 9.20
C VAL A 58 -5.74 12.85 8.50
N SER A 59 -6.05 13.98 9.12
CA SER A 59 -5.36 15.25 8.89
C SER A 59 -5.08 15.88 10.25
N THR A 60 -4.03 15.41 10.92
CA THR A 60 -3.41 16.15 12.03
C THR A 60 -1.99 16.54 11.63
N HIS A 61 -1.92 17.55 10.77
CA HIS A 61 -0.87 18.54 10.87
C HIS A 61 -1.51 19.88 11.28
N PRO A 62 -1.14 20.47 12.43
CA PRO A 62 -1.43 21.86 12.66
C PRO A 62 -0.61 22.67 11.63
N ALA A 63 -1.29 23.46 10.81
CA ALA A 63 -0.63 24.42 9.93
C ALA A 63 0.09 25.47 10.80
N GLY A 64 1.35 25.19 11.11
CA GLY A 64 2.25 26.10 11.78
C GLY A 64 2.60 27.27 10.86
N ALA A 65 2.33 28.45 11.39
CA ALA A 65 2.77 29.78 10.99
C ALA A 65 3.98 29.83 10.03
N HIS A 66 3.75 30.37 8.85
CA HIS A 66 4.75 31.16 8.14
C HIS A 66 4.20 32.57 7.98
N ASP A 67 4.27 33.34 9.08
CA ASP A 67 4.57 34.76 9.00
C ASP A 67 6.09 34.87 9.08
N LEU A 68 6.74 35.19 7.95
CA LEU A 68 7.98 35.97 7.91
C LEU A 68 8.07 36.67 6.55
N SER A 69 7.96 38.00 6.65
CA SER A 69 8.19 39.10 5.68
C SER A 69 7.15 39.37 4.60
#